data_AF-R7LPX6-F1
#
_entry.id   AF-R7LPX6-F1
#
_cell.length_a   1.000
_cell.length_b   1.000
_cell.length_c   1.000
_cell.angle_alpha   90.00
_cell.angle_beta   90.00
_cell.angle_gamma   90.00
#
_symmetry.space_group_name_H-M   'P 1'
#
loop_
_entity.id
_entity.type
_entity.pdbx_description
1 polymer ?
#
loop_
_entity_poly.entity_id
_entity_poly.type
_entity_poly.pdbx_seq_one_letter_code
_entity_poly.pdbx_strand_id
1 'polypeptide(L)'
;MFLVFSKEKIFTYLISVLTVTLLFVGVANYQTKDQDIIEASSNTGKLLPIYKVKTEQKKVALTMNCAWNADDIDKILEVLKENNVKITFFMVGDWIDKYPKAVKKINDAGQEIRKS
;
A
#
# COMPACT_ATOMS: atom_id res chain seq x y z
N MET A 1 -30.60 54.90 -12.32
CA MET A 1 -29.95 55.15 -11.02
C MET A 1 -28.94 56.27 -11.23
N PHE A 2 -29.17 57.46 -10.67
CA PHE A 2 -28.22 58.58 -10.81
C PHE A 2 -27.00 58.32 -9.92
N LEU A 3 -25.82 58.17 -10.53
CA LEU A 3 -24.57 58.09 -9.78
C LEU A 3 -24.21 59.51 -9.29
N VAL A 4 -24.41 59.76 -7.99
CA VAL A 4 -24.02 61.01 -7.34
C VAL A 4 -22.52 60.93 -7.03
N PHE A 5 -21.71 61.60 -7.83
CA PHE A 5 -20.26 61.63 -7.73
C PHE A 5 -19.80 62.75 -6.79
N SER A 6 -19.81 62.51 -5.48
CA SER A 6 -19.03 63.32 -4.54
C SER A 6 -17.59 62.80 -4.48
N LYS A 7 -16.61 63.70 -4.25
CA LYS A 7 -15.18 63.33 -4.17
C LYS A 7 -14.94 62.19 -3.15
N GLU A 8 -15.69 62.21 -2.05
CA GLU A 8 -15.65 61.19 -1.01
C GLU A 8 -16.14 59.82 -1.49
N LYS A 9 -17.28 59.77 -2.21
CA LYS A 9 -17.83 58.51 -2.75
C LYS A 9 -16.93 57.89 -3.82
N ILE A 10 -16.30 58.72 -4.66
CA ILE A 10 -15.31 58.24 -5.64
C ILE A 10 -14.12 57.59 -4.92
N PHE A 11 -13.61 58.25 -3.87
CA PHE A 11 -12.52 57.70 -3.06
C PHE A 11 -12.92 56.36 -2.41
N THR A 12 -14.13 56.25 -1.87
CA THR A 12 -14.62 55.00 -1.28
C THR A 12 -14.67 53.86 -2.30
N TYR A 13 -15.19 54.09 -3.51
CA TYR A 13 -15.22 53.06 -4.55
C TYR A 13 -13.82 52.66 -5.02
N LEU A 14 -12.90 53.62 -5.10
CA LEU A 14 -11.51 53.35 -5.51
C LEU A 14 -10.80 52.48 -4.46
N ILE A 15 -11.00 52.79 -3.16
CA ILE A 15 -10.48 51.98 -2.06
C ILE A 15 -11.11 50.57 -2.06
N SER A 16 -12.43 50.45 -2.28
CA SER A 16 -13.07 49.13 -2.30
C SER A 16 -12.61 48.26 -3.47
N VAL A 17 -12.37 48.86 -4.65
CA VAL A 17 -11.82 48.12 -5.79
C VAL A 17 -10.38 47.71 -5.48
N LEU A 18 -9.56 48.60 -4.90
CA LEU A 18 -8.18 48.30 -4.54
C LEU A 18 -8.09 47.13 -3.55
N THR A 19 -8.92 47.13 -2.50
CA THR A 19 -8.93 46.05 -1.50
C THR A 19 -9.34 44.71 -2.10
N VAL A 20 -10.37 44.69 -2.95
CA VAL A 20 -10.78 43.47 -3.67
C VAL A 20 -9.65 42.97 -4.56
N THR A 21 -8.99 43.88 -5.30
CA THR A 21 -7.89 43.51 -6.20
C THR A 21 -6.70 42.94 -5.43
N LEU A 22 -6.35 43.53 -4.28
CA LEU A 22 -5.30 43.03 -3.39
C LEU A 22 -5.60 41.64 -2.83
N LEU A 23 -6.86 41.35 -2.48
CA LEU A 23 -7.27 40.02 -2.03
C LEU A 23 -7.12 38.97 -3.13
N PHE A 24 -7.56 39.29 -4.36
CA PHE A 24 -7.42 38.37 -5.50
C PHE A 24 -5.97 38.10 -5.87
N VAL A 25 -5.11 39.14 -5.87
CA VAL A 25 -3.67 38.99 -6.11
C VAL A 25 -3.02 38.19 -5.00
N GLY A 26 -3.39 38.41 -3.73
CA GLY A 26 -2.89 37.64 -2.59
C GLY A 26 -3.19 36.14 -2.72
N VAL A 27 -4.41 35.77 -3.13
CA VAL A 27 -4.82 34.37 -3.34
C VAL A 27 -4.10 33.75 -4.53
N ALA A 28 -3.97 34.47 -5.65
CA ALA A 28 -3.28 33.96 -6.85
C ALA A 28 -1.78 33.68 -6.59
N ASN A 29 -1.12 34.52 -5.78
CA ASN A 29 0.27 34.29 -5.36
C ASN A 29 0.41 33.21 -4.27
N TYR A 30 -0.68 32.88 -3.55
CA TYR A 30 -0.69 31.77 -2.58
C TYR A 30 -0.86 30.40 -3.26
N GLN A 31 -1.63 30.33 -4.33
CA GLN A 31 -1.87 29.09 -5.09
C GLN A 31 -0.70 28.67 -5.99
N THR A 32 0.23 29.58 -6.29
CA THR A 32 1.40 29.32 -7.16
C THR A 32 2.66 28.94 -6.38
N LYS A 33 2.64 29.07 -5.05
CA LYS A 33 3.65 28.46 -4.20
C LYS A 33 3.23 27.01 -4.05
N ASP A 34 3.87 26.10 -4.80
CA ASP A 34 3.77 24.65 -4.64
C ASP A 34 3.83 24.34 -3.15
N GLN A 35 2.65 24.24 -2.53
CA GLN A 35 2.54 23.72 -1.20
C GLN A 35 2.68 22.22 -1.41
N ASP A 36 3.83 21.70 -1.02
CA ASP A 36 3.86 20.39 -0.39
C ASP A 36 2.67 20.38 0.57
N ILE A 37 1.58 19.72 0.14
CA ILE A 37 0.39 19.52 0.94
C ILE A 37 0.92 18.80 2.17
N ILE A 38 1.02 19.52 3.29
CA ILE A 38 1.39 18.91 4.56
C ILE A 38 0.20 18.06 4.95
N GLU A 39 0.23 16.81 4.53
CA GLU A 39 -0.69 15.77 4.94
C GLU A 39 -0.57 15.65 6.47
N ALA A 40 -1.54 16.23 7.19
CA ALA A 40 -1.70 16.08 8.63
C ALA A 40 -2.20 14.68 9.04
N SER A 41 -2.01 13.68 8.16
CA SER A 41 -2.14 12.26 8.46
C SER A 41 -0.73 11.69 8.52
N SER A 42 -0.42 10.94 9.57
CA SER A 42 0.89 10.29 9.75
C SER A 42 1.27 9.51 8.48
N ASN A 43 2.17 10.07 7.68
CA ASN A 43 2.72 9.41 6.48
C ASN A 43 3.74 8.31 6.82
N THR A 44 3.73 7.81 8.05
CA THR A 44 4.08 6.41 8.29
C THR A 44 2.90 5.57 7.80
N GLY A 45 2.80 5.43 6.48
CA GLY A 45 1.84 4.54 5.84
C GLY A 45 1.92 3.19 6.52
N LYS A 46 0.86 2.83 7.26
CA LYS A 46 0.79 1.56 7.98
C LYS A 46 1.09 0.45 6.99
N LEU A 47 2.20 -0.27 7.19
CA LEU A 47 2.54 -1.43 6.38
C LEU A 47 1.41 -2.45 6.51
N LEU A 48 0.73 -2.72 5.41
CA LEU A 48 -0.30 -3.75 5.35
C LEU A 48 0.36 -5.08 4.94
N PRO A 49 -0.14 -6.21 5.45
CA PRO A 49 0.30 -7.52 4.98
C PRO A 49 0.09 -7.66 3.47
N ILE A 50 0.98 -8.40 2.81
CA ILE A 50 0.89 -8.66 1.37
C ILE A 50 -0.09 -9.81 1.15
N TYR A 51 -1.30 -9.48 0.70
CA TYR A 51 -2.32 -10.47 0.34
C TYR A 51 -2.28 -10.84 -1.15
N LYS A 52 -1.79 -9.93 -1.99
CA LYS A 52 -1.63 -10.13 -3.44
C LYS A 52 -0.63 -9.12 -4.00
N VAL A 53 -0.07 -9.44 -5.16
CA VAL A 53 0.77 -8.52 -5.93
C VAL A 53 0.04 -8.12 -7.20
N LYS A 54 0.16 -6.86 -7.61
CA LYS A 54 -0.35 -6.42 -8.91
C LYS A 54 0.51 -7.06 -9.99
N THR A 55 -0.14 -7.75 -10.93
CA THR A 55 0.53 -8.36 -12.08
C THR A 55 -0.44 -8.48 -13.25
N GLU A 56 0.06 -8.26 -14.45
CA GLU A 56 -0.68 -8.50 -15.71
C GLU A 56 -0.50 -9.95 -16.20
N GLN A 57 0.40 -10.72 -15.56
CA GLN A 57 0.65 -12.11 -15.90
C GLN A 57 -0.41 -13.00 -15.23
N LYS A 58 -0.92 -14.00 -15.96
CA LYS A 58 -1.82 -15.04 -15.42
C LYS A 58 -1.03 -16.02 -14.54
N LYS A 59 -0.68 -15.57 -13.33
CA LYS A 59 0.09 -16.33 -12.35
C LYS A 59 -0.58 -16.31 -10.99
N VAL A 60 -0.39 -17.39 -10.24
CA VAL A 60 -0.78 -17.51 -8.83
C VAL A 60 0.43 -17.96 -8.02
N ALA A 61 0.47 -17.58 -6.75
CA ALA A 61 1.42 -18.11 -5.78
C ALA A 61 0.67 -19.08 -4.87
N LEU A 62 1.24 -20.27 -4.67
CA LEU A 62 0.69 -21.28 -3.76
C LEU A 62 1.51 -21.28 -2.47
N THR A 63 0.82 -21.37 -1.34
CA THR A 63 1.43 -21.49 -0.01
C THR A 63 0.70 -22.57 0.78
N MET A 64 1.38 -23.17 1.76
CA MET A 64 0.80 -24.23 2.60
C MET A 64 1.19 -24.05 4.05
N ASN A 65 0.20 -24.09 4.95
CA ASN A 65 0.43 -24.05 6.39
C ASN A 65 0.59 -25.47 6.95
N CYS A 66 1.64 -25.70 7.73
CA CYS A 66 1.93 -26.96 8.39
C CYS A 66 1.80 -26.77 9.91
N ALA A 67 0.68 -27.27 10.47
CA ALA A 67 0.36 -27.11 11.88
C ALA A 67 -0.06 -28.40 12.62
N TRP A 68 -0.46 -29.46 11.90
CA TRP A 68 -1.08 -30.65 12.52
C TRP A 68 -0.37 -31.97 12.19
N ASN A 69 -0.64 -32.57 11.02
CA ASN A 69 -0.09 -33.86 10.60
C ASN A 69 0.89 -33.69 9.42
N ALA A 70 1.63 -34.75 9.12
CA ALA A 70 2.63 -34.79 8.05
C ALA A 70 2.45 -35.99 7.09
N ASP A 71 1.34 -36.71 7.20
CA ASP A 71 1.13 -38.01 6.54
C ASP A 71 1.05 -37.87 5.01
N ASP A 72 0.54 -36.73 4.53
CA ASP A 72 0.36 -36.46 3.10
C ASP A 72 1.58 -35.81 2.43
N ILE A 73 2.65 -35.49 3.17
CA ILE A 73 3.78 -34.72 2.64
C ILE A 73 4.42 -35.40 1.44
N ASP A 74 4.57 -36.73 1.46
CA ASP A 74 5.17 -37.46 0.33
C ASP A 74 4.33 -37.31 -0.94
N LYS A 75 3.01 -37.47 -0.84
CA LYS A 75 2.08 -37.31 -1.96
C LYS A 75 2.01 -35.86 -2.45
N ILE A 76 2.03 -34.90 -1.54
CA ILE A 76 2.05 -33.47 -1.88
C ILE A 76 3.32 -33.14 -2.68
N LEU A 77 4.49 -33.59 -2.22
CA LEU A 77 5.76 -33.34 -2.91
C LEU A 77 5.83 -34.05 -4.27
N GLU A 78 5.25 -35.24 -4.39
CA GLU A 78 5.11 -35.95 -5.67
C GLU A 78 4.31 -35.12 -6.68
N VAL A 79 3.11 -34.67 -6.32
CA VAL A 79 2.26 -33.85 -7.20
C VAL A 79 2.95 -32.54 -7.60
N LEU A 80 3.62 -31.88 -6.65
CA LEU A 80 4.37 -30.64 -6.94
C LEU A 80 5.51 -30.90 -7.92
N LYS A 81 6.22 -32.01 -7.78
CA LYS A 81 7.31 -32.40 -8.68
C LYS A 81 6.80 -32.73 -10.08
N GLU A 82 5.73 -33.52 -10.20
CA GLU A 82 5.12 -33.89 -11.48
C GLU A 82 4.68 -32.67 -12.30
N ASN A 83 4.16 -31.65 -11.60
CA ASN A 83 3.71 -30.41 -12.23
C ASN A 83 4.81 -29.34 -12.34
N ASN A 84 6.04 -29.65 -11.89
CA ASN A 84 7.17 -28.71 -11.85
C ASN A 84 6.82 -27.39 -11.12
N VAL A 85 6.14 -27.50 -9.97
CA VAL A 85 5.67 -26.36 -9.17
C VAL A 85 6.52 -26.19 -7.91
N LYS A 86 6.88 -24.94 -7.61
CA LYS A 86 7.48 -24.54 -6.32
C LYS A 86 6.51 -23.71 -5.52
N ILE A 87 6.42 -24.00 -4.22
CA ILE A 87 5.54 -23.32 -3.27
C ILE A 87 6.29 -22.96 -1.99
N THR A 88 5.66 -22.14 -1.14
CA THR A 88 6.16 -21.79 0.19
C THR A 88 5.39 -22.55 1.28
N PHE A 89 6.09 -23.30 2.11
CA PHE A 89 5.55 -23.98 3.29
C PHE A 89 5.79 -23.11 4.53
N PHE A 90 4.71 -22.70 5.20
CA PHE A 90 4.73 -21.98 6.48
C PHE A 90 4.53 -22.97 7.62
N MET A 91 5.56 -23.17 8.45
CA MET A 91 5.59 -24.21 9.47
C MET A 91 5.54 -23.61 10.88
N VAL A 92 4.64 -24.12 11.71
CA VAL A 92 4.61 -23.80 13.14
C VAL A 92 5.78 -24.50 13.85
N GLY A 93 6.37 -23.85 14.86
CA GLY A 93 7.54 -24.39 15.61
C GLY A 93 7.32 -25.81 16.11
N ASP A 94 6.22 -26.04 16.83
CA ASP A 94 5.87 -27.37 17.36
C ASP A 94 5.73 -28.44 16.28
N TRP A 95 5.31 -28.05 15.06
CA TRP A 95 5.22 -28.98 13.94
C TRP A 95 6.60 -29.36 13.41
N ILE A 96 7.53 -28.41 13.35
CA ILE A 96 8.93 -28.65 12.95
C ILE A 96 9.58 -29.66 13.91
N ASP A 97 9.39 -29.46 15.21
CA ASP A 97 9.95 -30.32 16.24
C ASP A 97 9.34 -31.72 16.22
N LYS A 98 8.03 -31.82 15.91
CA LYS A 98 7.32 -33.10 15.80
C LYS A 98 7.68 -33.88 14.54
N TYR A 99 7.93 -33.21 13.41
CA TYR A 99 8.15 -33.87 12.11
C TYR A 99 9.43 -33.41 11.40
N PRO A 100 10.62 -33.50 12.01
CA PRO A 100 11.87 -33.02 11.43
C PRO A 100 12.23 -33.74 10.12
N LYS A 101 11.82 -35.01 9.97
CA LYS A 101 11.98 -35.76 8.72
C LYS A 101 11.16 -35.18 7.57
N ALA A 102 9.93 -34.75 7.84
CA ALA A 102 9.07 -34.12 6.83
C ALA A 102 9.64 -32.76 6.42
N VAL A 103 10.09 -31.95 7.37
CA VAL A 103 10.80 -30.68 7.13
C VAL A 103 11.99 -30.90 6.20
N LYS A 104 12.84 -31.91 6.49
CA LYS A 104 13.98 -32.24 5.65
C LYS A 104 13.57 -32.65 4.24
N LYS A 105 12.54 -33.49 4.08
CA LYS A 105 12.02 -33.89 2.76
C LYS A 105 11.54 -32.68 1.95
N ILE A 106 10.81 -31.75 2.58
CA ILE A 106 10.32 -30.53 1.92
C ILE A 106 11.49 -29.68 1.43
N ASN A 107 12.52 -29.50 2.27
CA ASN A 107 13.74 -28.77 1.90
C ASN A 107 14.53 -29.45 0.79
N ASP A 108 14.75 -30.77 0.89
CA ASP A 108 15.48 -31.57 -0.10
C ASP A 108 14.75 -31.60 -1.45
N ALA A 109 13.41 -31.50 -1.46
CA ALA A 109 12.59 -31.34 -2.66
C ALA A 109 12.69 -29.94 -3.30
N GLY A 110 13.49 -29.02 -2.72
CA GLY A 110 13.73 -27.68 -3.26
C GLY A 110 12.57 -26.71 -3.09
N GLN A 111 11.65 -26.99 -2.15
CA GLN A 111 10.54 -26.12 -1.78
C GLN A 111 10.99 -25.06 -0.78
N GLU A 112 10.31 -23.92 -0.76
CA GLU A 112 10.65 -22.85 0.16
C GLU A 112 10.03 -23.11 1.55
N ILE A 113 10.79 -22.91 2.61
CA ILE A 113 10.31 -23.02 3.99
C ILE A 113 10.34 -21.65 4.66
N ARG A 114 9.27 -21.33 5.40
CA ARG A 114 9.15 -20.16 6.26
C ARG A 114 8.56 -20.58 7.60
N LYS A 115 8.93 -19.84 8.64
CA LYS A 115 8.29 -19.96 9.95
C LYS A 115 6.94 -19.23 9.91
N SER A 116 5.90 -19.88 10.39
CA SER A 116 4.56 -19.28 10.54
C SER A 116 4.45 -18.39 11.76
#